data_AF-A0A6G0M9B5-F1
#
_entry.id   AF-A0A6G0M9B5-F1
#
_cell.length_a   1.000
_cell.length_b   1.000
_cell.length_c   1.000
_cell.angle_alpha   90.00
_cell.angle_beta   90.00
_cell.angle_gamma   90.00
#
_symmetry.space_group_name_H-M   'P 1'
#
loop_
_entity.id
_entity.type
_entity.pdbx_description
1 polymer ?
#
loop_
_entity_poly.entity_id
_entity_poly.type
_entity_poly.pdbx_seq_one_letter_code
_entity_poly.pdbx_strand_id
1 'polypeptide(L)'
;MLACVGELACSGHGYCTGYPSFKCVCEKGWTIGDCSSRTCPTGPSWFTAPSATNTVHNQWTMCSDVGTCDQTTGQCSCYTPFEGAACEFMKCPGEPVCSGHGECMSIRRLSLEADVDSSSLRFDYGADPNNIQTFDRDNILGCKCDPGYEGYDCSKRSCPRGDDPVTTDQVDKIQALKCTATGGVFRLQYRTSTSTDIPFNARVSALRHILKTSFGFEDPVVTYSSGTQACTAPASPANIITVTFPVDHGDIPPLRAVTTSLTSTGGAVSFVIADNGVTIGGVRSQQGYLHVLVRVW
;
A
#
# COMPACT_ATOMS: atom_id res chain seq x y z
N MET A 1 53.78 -35.22 1.82
CA MET A 1 52.83 -35.16 0.70
C MET A 1 52.77 -33.70 0.26
N LEU A 2 53.18 -33.37 -0.97
CA LEU A 2 53.17 -32.03 -1.57
C LEU A 2 51.94 -31.90 -2.49
N ALA A 3 50.75 -31.94 -1.92
CA ALA A 3 49.50 -31.92 -2.68
C ALA A 3 48.37 -31.32 -1.85
N CYS A 4 47.33 -30.81 -2.52
CA CYS A 4 46.13 -30.33 -1.85
C CYS A 4 45.30 -31.49 -1.26
N VAL A 5 44.47 -31.14 -0.28
CA VAL A 5 43.59 -32.06 0.46
C VAL A 5 42.45 -32.59 -0.44
N GLY A 6 42.00 -33.82 -0.17
CA GLY A 6 40.89 -34.51 -0.86
C GLY A 6 41.33 -35.77 -1.64
N GLU A 7 40.43 -36.73 -1.84
CA GLU A 7 40.67 -37.89 -2.74
C GLU A 7 40.87 -37.43 -4.19
N LEU A 8 40.02 -36.51 -4.63
CA LEU A 8 40.26 -35.62 -5.77
C LEU A 8 40.78 -34.30 -5.20
N ALA A 9 41.81 -33.72 -5.83
CA ALA A 9 42.36 -32.44 -5.38
C ALA A 9 41.24 -31.39 -5.31
N CYS A 10 41.09 -30.76 -4.14
CA CYS A 10 40.04 -29.76 -3.89
C CYS A 10 38.63 -30.29 -4.13
N SER A 11 38.42 -31.58 -3.83
CA SER A 11 37.14 -32.29 -3.99
C SER A 11 36.53 -32.20 -5.39
N GLY A 12 37.32 -31.83 -6.41
CA GLY A 12 36.84 -31.57 -7.77
C GLY A 12 36.05 -30.26 -7.94
N HIS A 13 36.05 -29.37 -6.94
CA HIS A 13 35.29 -28.12 -6.92
C HIS A 13 36.18 -26.88 -6.78
N GLY A 14 37.40 -26.98 -7.30
CA GLY A 14 38.40 -25.93 -7.21
C GLY A 14 39.70 -26.34 -7.85
N TYR A 15 40.66 -25.43 -7.82
CA TYR A 15 42.03 -25.73 -8.26
C TYR A 15 43.01 -25.63 -7.09
N CYS A 16 44.05 -26.46 -7.16
CA CYS A 16 45.11 -26.54 -6.16
C CYS A 16 46.23 -25.54 -6.49
N THR A 17 46.60 -24.68 -5.53
CA THR A 17 47.82 -23.85 -5.69
C THR A 17 49.07 -24.71 -5.53
N GLY A 18 50.18 -24.33 -6.18
CA GLY A 18 51.46 -25.03 -6.05
C GLY A 18 52.23 -24.67 -4.77
N TYR A 19 53.51 -25.05 -4.76
CA TYR A 19 54.46 -24.60 -3.75
C TYR A 19 54.46 -23.06 -3.64
N PRO A 20 54.55 -22.49 -2.43
CA PRO A 20 54.72 -23.16 -1.13
C PRO A 20 53.42 -23.51 -0.39
N SER A 21 52.25 -23.14 -0.93
CA SER A 21 51.02 -23.03 -0.13
C SER A 21 50.04 -24.20 -0.24
N PHE A 22 50.02 -24.95 -1.35
CA PHE A 22 49.14 -26.13 -1.55
C PHE A 22 47.69 -25.94 -1.04
N LYS A 23 47.10 -24.79 -1.35
CA LYS A 23 45.77 -24.37 -0.91
C LYS A 23 44.76 -24.58 -2.04
N CYS A 24 43.56 -25.03 -1.69
CA CYS A 24 42.46 -25.04 -2.64
C CYS A 24 41.82 -23.66 -2.80
N VAL A 25 41.63 -23.26 -4.05
CA VAL A 25 40.83 -22.11 -4.44
C VAL A 25 39.54 -22.64 -5.04
N CYS A 26 38.45 -22.46 -4.30
CA CYS A 26 37.16 -23.05 -4.64
C CYS A 26 36.44 -22.28 -5.75
N GLU A 27 35.67 -23.02 -6.53
CA GLU A 27 34.73 -22.47 -7.49
C GLU A 27 33.58 -21.74 -6.78
N LYS A 28 32.88 -20.86 -7.51
CA LYS A 28 31.75 -20.11 -6.95
C LYS A 28 30.69 -21.07 -6.42
N GLY A 29 30.26 -20.84 -5.17
CA GLY A 29 29.26 -21.67 -4.50
C GLY A 29 29.86 -22.86 -3.75
N TRP A 30 31.20 -23.01 -3.74
CA TRP A 30 31.92 -23.95 -2.90
C TRP A 30 32.83 -23.20 -1.92
N THR A 31 33.05 -23.80 -0.77
CA THR A 31 33.77 -23.23 0.37
C THR A 31 34.44 -24.33 1.18
N ILE A 32 35.09 -23.93 2.27
CA ILE A 32 35.93 -24.77 3.15
C ILE A 32 37.22 -25.22 2.43
N GLY A 33 38.26 -25.51 3.22
CA GLY A 33 39.64 -25.59 2.74
C GLY A 33 39.94 -26.62 1.64
N ASP A 34 39.04 -27.59 1.41
CA ASP A 34 39.11 -28.61 0.37
C ASP A 34 37.97 -28.51 -0.66
N CYS A 35 37.17 -27.44 -0.63
CA CYS A 35 36.04 -27.17 -1.51
C CYS A 35 34.95 -28.25 -1.50
N SER A 36 34.84 -29.03 -0.42
CA SER A 36 33.83 -30.11 -0.29
C SER A 36 32.43 -29.60 0.10
N SER A 37 32.32 -28.36 0.58
CA SER A 37 31.08 -27.78 1.10
C SER A 37 30.54 -26.68 0.20
N ARG A 38 29.22 -26.57 0.11
CA ARG A 38 28.54 -25.50 -0.59
C ARG A 38 28.42 -24.24 0.26
N THR A 39 28.50 -23.10 -0.41
CA THR A 39 28.27 -21.78 0.18
C THR A 39 26.78 -21.48 0.18
N CYS A 40 26.22 -21.20 1.36
CA CYS A 40 24.85 -20.72 1.47
C CYS A 40 24.72 -19.25 1.08
N PRO A 41 23.53 -18.82 0.64
CA PRO A 41 23.28 -17.43 0.32
C PRO A 41 23.40 -16.55 1.57
N THR A 42 23.76 -15.29 1.31
CA THR A 42 23.86 -14.26 2.33
C THR A 42 22.80 -13.19 2.09
N GLY A 43 22.31 -12.61 3.18
CA GLY A 43 21.39 -11.48 3.16
C GLY A 43 21.76 -10.49 4.27
N PRO A 44 21.09 -9.34 4.34
CA PRO A 44 21.31 -8.41 5.44
C PRO A 44 20.96 -9.11 6.77
N SER A 45 21.80 -8.93 7.79
CA SER A 45 21.58 -9.51 9.11
C SER A 45 20.40 -8.88 9.83
N TRP A 46 19.56 -9.69 10.46
CA TRP A 46 18.49 -9.22 11.35
C TRP A 46 18.98 -8.73 12.72
N PHE A 47 20.18 -9.13 13.16
CA PHE A 47 20.61 -8.94 14.56
C PHE A 47 22.00 -8.31 14.72
N THR A 48 22.55 -7.69 13.68
CA THR A 48 23.82 -6.96 13.80
C THR A 48 23.75 -5.79 14.76
N ALA A 49 24.82 -5.60 15.53
CA ALA A 49 25.02 -4.37 16.28
C ALA A 49 25.14 -3.15 15.34
N PRO A 50 24.64 -1.96 15.73
CA PRO A 50 24.81 -0.75 14.95
C PRO A 50 26.29 -0.41 14.72
N SER A 51 26.66 -0.06 13.49
CA SER A 51 28.04 0.32 13.16
C SER A 51 28.28 1.83 13.29
N ALA A 52 27.21 2.63 13.24
CA ALA A 52 27.25 4.09 13.41
C ALA A 52 25.83 4.62 13.75
N THR A 53 25.73 5.91 14.05
CA THR A 53 24.43 6.60 14.22
C THR A 53 23.54 6.35 12.99
N ASN A 54 22.31 5.92 13.21
CA ASN A 54 21.33 5.59 12.16
C ASN A 54 21.83 4.54 11.13
N THR A 55 22.80 3.70 11.49
CA THR A 55 23.36 2.67 10.60
C THR A 55 23.35 1.31 11.29
N VAL A 56 22.43 0.45 10.85
CA VAL A 56 22.25 -0.95 11.30
C VAL A 56 21.76 -1.80 10.12
N HIS A 57 21.87 -3.12 10.20
CA HIS A 57 21.50 -4.07 9.12
C HIS A 57 22.28 -3.90 7.80
N ASN A 58 23.48 -3.32 7.88
CA ASN A 58 24.36 -3.07 6.72
C ASN A 58 25.40 -4.19 6.49
N GLN A 59 25.39 -5.24 7.33
CA GLN A 59 26.28 -6.40 7.16
C GLN A 59 25.52 -7.55 6.51
N TRP A 60 26.17 -8.16 5.52
CA TRP A 60 25.65 -9.35 4.85
C TRP A 60 26.23 -10.59 5.49
N THR A 61 25.34 -11.46 5.95
CA THR A 61 25.69 -12.67 6.70
C THR A 61 24.96 -13.87 6.12
N MET A 62 25.51 -15.05 6.37
CA MET A 62 24.94 -16.31 5.91
C MET A 62 23.58 -16.54 6.56
N CYS A 63 22.57 -16.83 5.75
CA CYS A 63 21.20 -17.04 6.22
C CYS A 63 20.66 -15.88 7.09
N SER A 64 21.12 -14.65 6.85
CA SER A 64 20.67 -13.42 7.53
C SER A 64 20.70 -13.47 9.07
N ASP A 65 21.53 -14.34 9.66
CA ASP A 65 21.59 -14.67 11.10
C ASP A 65 20.31 -15.28 11.69
N VAL A 66 19.34 -15.65 10.84
CA VAL A 66 18.03 -16.21 11.21
C VAL A 66 17.78 -17.57 10.53
N GLY A 67 18.84 -18.31 10.26
CA GLY A 67 18.74 -19.66 9.71
C GLY A 67 20.02 -20.46 9.89
N THR A 68 19.90 -21.77 9.66
CA THR A 68 21.04 -22.68 9.62
C THR A 68 21.38 -23.02 8.17
N CYS A 69 22.64 -22.91 7.80
CA CYS A 69 23.12 -23.31 6.48
C CYS A 69 23.35 -24.83 6.42
N ASP A 70 22.66 -25.50 5.50
CA ASP A 70 23.05 -26.84 5.07
C ASP A 70 24.13 -26.73 3.99
N GLN A 71 25.36 -27.02 4.37
CA GLN A 71 26.53 -26.95 3.49
C GLN A 71 26.58 -28.07 2.46
N THR A 72 25.73 -29.09 2.55
CA THR A 72 25.64 -30.13 1.52
C THR A 72 24.83 -29.63 0.33
N THR A 73 23.74 -28.93 0.60
CA THR A 73 22.80 -28.41 -0.43
C THR A 73 23.07 -26.95 -0.79
N GLY A 74 23.74 -26.19 0.08
CA GLY A 74 23.95 -24.75 -0.05
C GLY A 74 22.68 -23.94 0.20
N GLN A 75 21.73 -24.50 0.96
CA GLN A 75 20.44 -23.88 1.25
C GLN A 75 20.32 -23.50 2.73
N CYS A 76 19.64 -22.40 3.01
CA CYS A 76 19.33 -21.96 4.36
C CYS A 76 18.01 -22.57 4.85
N SER A 77 18.05 -23.17 6.04
CA SER A 77 16.85 -23.53 6.80
C SER A 77 16.49 -22.39 7.74
N CYS A 78 15.46 -21.61 7.37
CA CYS A 78 15.06 -20.41 8.09
C CYS A 78 14.30 -20.71 9.38
N TYR A 79 14.59 -19.96 10.44
CA TYR A 79 13.78 -19.98 11.66
C TYR A 79 12.47 -19.24 11.41
N THR A 80 11.38 -19.70 12.02
CA THR A 80 10.09 -18.99 11.93
C THR A 80 10.19 -17.66 12.70
N PRO A 81 9.68 -16.53 12.16
CA PRO A 81 8.83 -16.39 10.96
C PRO A 81 9.56 -15.94 9.69
N PHE A 82 10.82 -16.32 9.48
CA PHE A 82 11.63 -15.87 8.34
C PHE A 82 11.55 -16.81 7.13
N GLU A 83 11.74 -16.25 5.93
CA GLU A 83 11.80 -16.93 4.64
C GLU A 83 12.72 -16.21 3.64
N GLY A 84 12.78 -16.73 2.41
CA GLY A 84 13.72 -16.28 1.40
C GLY A 84 14.90 -17.25 1.28
N ALA A 85 15.72 -17.05 0.25
CA ALA A 85 16.84 -17.95 0.00
C ALA A 85 17.89 -17.86 1.12
N ALA A 86 18.09 -16.66 1.66
CA ALA A 86 18.97 -16.33 2.77
C ALA A 86 18.21 -16.04 4.07
N CYS A 87 16.91 -16.35 4.16
CA CYS A 87 16.09 -15.99 5.33
C CYS A 87 15.98 -14.47 5.55
N GLU A 88 16.08 -13.72 4.46
CA GLU A 88 16.13 -12.26 4.44
C GLU A 88 14.75 -11.61 4.60
N PHE A 89 13.66 -12.37 4.50
CA PHE A 89 12.30 -11.84 4.60
C PHE A 89 11.60 -12.33 5.87
N MET A 90 10.88 -11.44 6.54
CA MET A 90 9.86 -11.82 7.52
C MET A 90 8.57 -12.14 6.77
N LYS A 91 8.08 -13.38 6.92
CA LYS A 91 6.92 -13.93 6.20
C LYS A 91 5.67 -13.08 6.37
N CYS A 92 4.85 -13.04 5.33
CA CYS A 92 3.45 -12.63 5.48
C CYS A 92 2.72 -13.59 6.43
N PRO A 93 1.82 -13.06 7.27
CA PRO A 93 1.03 -13.89 8.19
C PRO A 93 -0.10 -14.65 7.47
N GLY A 94 -0.70 -15.60 8.18
CA GLY A 94 -1.84 -16.40 7.72
C GLY A 94 -1.43 -17.74 7.11
N GLU A 95 -2.30 -18.74 7.24
CA GLU A 95 -2.14 -20.06 6.62
C GLU A 95 -3.46 -20.48 5.93
N PRO A 96 -3.52 -20.51 4.59
CA PRO A 96 -2.47 -20.12 3.64
C PRO A 96 -2.13 -18.63 3.76
N VAL A 97 -1.02 -18.19 3.16
CA VAL A 97 -0.56 -16.78 3.20
C VAL A 97 -1.72 -15.79 2.98
N CYS A 98 -1.84 -14.81 3.86
CA CYS A 98 -2.93 -13.83 3.90
C CYS A 98 -4.33 -14.46 4.01
N SER A 99 -4.43 -15.62 4.67
CA SER A 99 -5.65 -16.42 4.80
C SER A 99 -6.32 -16.77 3.45
N GLY A 100 -5.60 -16.64 2.33
CA GLY A 100 -6.15 -16.77 0.98
C GLY A 100 -7.04 -15.60 0.55
N HIS A 101 -7.02 -14.48 1.27
CA HIS A 101 -7.85 -13.29 1.05
C HIS A 101 -7.02 -12.00 0.92
N GLY A 102 -5.85 -12.10 0.31
CA GLY A 102 -4.99 -10.96 0.04
C GLY A 102 -3.70 -11.30 -0.71
N GLU A 103 -2.98 -10.24 -1.08
CA GLU A 103 -1.67 -10.32 -1.72
C GLU A 103 -0.56 -10.02 -0.69
N CYS A 104 0.46 -10.88 -0.63
CA CYS A 104 1.65 -10.66 0.19
C CYS A 104 2.58 -9.64 -0.47
N MET A 105 2.94 -8.58 0.26
CA MET A 105 3.72 -7.46 -0.25
C MET A 105 4.71 -6.96 0.79
N SER A 106 5.83 -6.36 0.37
CA SER A 106 6.72 -5.65 1.29
C SER A 106 6.05 -4.39 1.85
N ILE A 107 6.51 -3.92 3.01
CA ILE A 107 6.05 -2.65 3.61
C ILE A 107 6.12 -1.50 2.59
N ARG A 108 7.18 -1.45 1.77
CA ARG A 108 7.33 -0.47 0.68
C ARG A 108 6.15 -0.47 -0.29
N ARG A 109 5.72 -1.65 -0.72
CA ARG A 109 4.66 -1.76 -1.71
C ARG A 109 3.32 -1.50 -1.06
N LEU A 110 3.11 -1.97 0.17
CA LEU A 110 1.94 -1.63 0.98
C LEU A 110 1.80 -0.11 1.21
N SER A 111 2.90 0.60 1.46
CA SER A 111 2.85 2.06 1.66
C SER A 111 2.45 2.80 0.39
N LEU A 112 2.97 2.40 -0.78
CA LEU A 112 2.57 2.96 -2.07
C LEU A 112 1.09 2.73 -2.40
N GLU A 113 0.54 1.61 -1.94
CA GLU A 113 -0.89 1.31 -2.05
C GLU A 113 -1.74 2.10 -1.03
N ALA A 114 -1.15 2.62 0.04
CA ALA A 114 -1.83 3.48 1.02
C ALA A 114 -1.77 4.98 0.64
N ASP A 115 -0.67 5.43 0.01
CA ASP A 115 -0.43 6.83 -0.38
C ASP A 115 -1.45 7.38 -1.39
N VAL A 116 -2.18 6.49 -2.08
CA VAL A 116 -3.25 6.86 -3.00
C VAL A 116 -4.50 7.40 -2.29
N ASP A 117 -4.71 7.08 -1.00
CA ASP A 117 -5.92 7.41 -0.25
C ASP A 117 -5.90 8.81 0.38
N SER A 118 -4.74 9.34 0.75
CA SER A 118 -4.60 10.74 1.19
C SER A 118 -3.16 11.23 1.08
N SER A 119 -2.95 12.40 0.45
CA SER A 119 -1.65 13.08 0.53
C SER A 119 -1.26 13.48 1.96
N SER A 120 -2.19 13.43 2.91
CA SER A 120 -1.97 13.65 4.34
C SER A 120 -1.72 12.37 5.15
N LEU A 121 -1.84 11.17 4.55
CA LEU A 121 -1.53 9.89 5.18
C LEU A 121 -0.25 9.28 4.57
N ARG A 122 0.79 10.12 4.44
CA ARG A 122 2.14 9.61 4.15
C ARG A 122 2.63 8.86 5.39
N PHE A 123 2.52 7.54 5.36
CA PHE A 123 3.29 6.69 6.28
C PHE A 123 4.69 6.55 5.70
N ASP A 124 5.43 7.65 5.70
CA ASP A 124 6.81 7.66 5.27
C ASP A 124 7.69 7.10 6.40
N TYR A 125 8.30 5.95 6.12
CA TYR A 125 9.25 5.32 7.01
C TYR A 125 10.58 6.08 6.98
N GLY A 126 10.80 6.92 8.00
CA GLY A 126 12.01 7.73 8.16
C GLY A 126 11.87 9.17 7.65
N ALA A 127 12.88 10.01 7.92
CA ALA A 127 12.89 11.42 7.50
C ALA A 127 13.10 11.60 5.99
N ASP A 128 13.58 10.56 5.30
CA ASP A 128 13.64 10.48 3.84
C ASP A 128 12.70 9.35 3.34
N PRO A 129 11.54 9.71 2.76
CA PRO A 129 10.55 8.82 2.15
C PRO A 129 11.13 7.74 1.22
N ASN A 130 12.24 8.07 0.56
CA ASN A 130 12.84 7.26 -0.50
C ASN A 130 14.15 6.61 -0.08
N ASN A 131 14.47 6.61 1.21
CA ASN A 131 15.68 5.94 1.65
C ASN A 131 15.55 4.42 1.46
N ILE A 132 16.28 3.91 0.47
CA ILE A 132 16.38 2.48 0.19
C ILE A 132 17.15 1.72 1.29
N GLN A 133 17.82 2.43 2.19
CA GLN A 133 18.57 1.84 3.30
C GLN A 133 17.70 1.53 4.52
N THR A 134 16.40 1.82 4.48
CA THR A 134 15.46 1.41 5.54
C THR A 134 15.24 -0.10 5.42
N PHE A 135 15.86 -0.87 6.31
CA PHE A 135 15.91 -2.34 6.20
C PHE A 135 14.54 -3.02 6.14
N ASP A 136 13.61 -2.66 7.03
CA ASP A 136 12.28 -3.27 7.10
C ASP A 136 11.39 -2.97 5.88
N ARG A 137 11.74 -1.94 5.10
CA ARG A 137 11.03 -1.52 3.88
C ARG A 137 10.80 -2.67 2.90
N ASP A 138 11.84 -3.47 2.65
CA ASP A 138 11.82 -4.58 1.70
C ASP A 138 11.97 -5.95 2.38
N ASN A 139 12.46 -5.99 3.63
CA ASN A 139 12.67 -7.23 4.36
C ASN A 139 11.49 -7.67 5.23
N ILE A 140 10.52 -6.79 5.54
CA ILE A 140 9.28 -7.19 6.22
C ILE A 140 8.11 -7.23 5.23
N LEU A 141 7.39 -8.35 5.24
CA LEU A 141 6.24 -8.58 4.38
C LEU A 141 4.93 -8.52 5.19
N GLY A 142 3.85 -8.09 4.54
CA GLY A 142 2.51 -8.03 5.10
C GLY A 142 1.44 -8.22 4.04
N CYS A 143 0.18 -8.32 4.47
CA CYS A 143 -0.93 -8.65 3.59
C CYS A 143 -1.73 -7.41 3.17
N LYS A 144 -1.91 -7.25 1.85
CA LYS A 144 -2.94 -6.38 1.27
C LYS A 144 -4.23 -7.18 1.10
N CYS A 145 -5.22 -6.93 1.95
CA CYS A 145 -6.46 -7.70 1.93
C CYS A 145 -7.35 -7.37 0.73
N ASP A 146 -8.04 -8.40 0.24
CA ASP A 146 -9.08 -8.27 -0.76
C ASP A 146 -10.29 -7.50 -0.22
N PRO A 147 -11.09 -6.83 -1.07
CA PRO A 147 -12.31 -6.16 -0.65
C PRO A 147 -13.24 -7.07 0.17
N GLY A 148 -13.65 -6.60 1.35
CA GLY A 148 -14.49 -7.37 2.27
C GLY A 148 -13.72 -8.21 3.29
N TYR A 149 -12.39 -8.14 3.29
CA TYR A 149 -11.52 -8.76 4.29
C TYR A 149 -10.62 -7.73 4.98
N GLU A 150 -10.34 -7.96 6.26
CA GLU A 150 -9.50 -7.12 7.10
C GLU A 150 -8.74 -7.95 8.15
N GLY A 151 -7.87 -7.29 8.90
CA GLY A 151 -6.97 -7.92 9.87
C GLY A 151 -5.54 -8.01 9.35
N TYR A 152 -4.61 -8.43 10.22
CA TYR A 152 -3.19 -8.49 9.89
C TYR A 152 -2.86 -9.58 8.85
N ASP A 153 -3.68 -10.62 8.81
CA ASP A 153 -3.58 -11.80 7.93
C ASP A 153 -4.80 -11.97 7.02
N CYS A 154 -5.66 -10.95 6.92
CA CYS A 154 -6.90 -10.97 6.14
C CYS A 154 -7.91 -12.08 6.50
N SER A 155 -7.82 -12.63 7.71
CA SER A 155 -8.72 -13.69 8.19
C SER A 155 -10.13 -13.19 8.54
N LYS A 156 -10.31 -11.89 8.79
CA LYS A 156 -11.59 -11.34 9.25
C LYS A 156 -12.37 -10.78 8.09
N ARG A 157 -13.68 -11.03 8.07
CA ARG A 157 -14.57 -10.30 7.16
C ARG A 157 -14.71 -8.87 7.64
N SER A 158 -14.63 -7.92 6.72
CA SER A 158 -15.04 -6.55 6.99
C SER A 158 -16.54 -6.55 7.20
N CYS A 159 -16.97 -6.16 8.40
CA CYS A 159 -18.38 -5.87 8.64
C CYS A 159 -18.77 -4.59 7.90
N PRO A 160 -20.06 -4.45 7.50
CA PRO A 160 -20.60 -3.16 7.14
C PRO A 160 -20.23 -2.16 8.24
N ARG A 161 -19.52 -1.10 7.86
CA ARG A 161 -19.22 -0.02 8.77
C ARG A 161 -20.40 0.92 8.69
N GLY A 162 -21.17 0.93 9.77
CA GLY A 162 -22.31 1.80 9.95
C GLY A 162 -22.39 2.14 11.44
N ASP A 163 -23.09 3.21 11.74
CA ASP A 163 -23.36 3.58 13.11
C ASP A 163 -24.40 2.63 13.73
N ASP A 164 -24.39 2.52 15.06
CA ASP A 164 -25.51 1.94 15.78
C ASP A 164 -26.71 2.89 15.65
N PRO A 165 -27.87 2.47 15.10
CA PRO A 165 -29.04 3.32 14.88
C PRO A 165 -29.55 4.11 16.09
N VAL A 166 -29.03 3.82 17.29
CA VAL A 166 -29.44 4.40 18.57
C VAL A 166 -28.50 5.52 19.04
N THR A 167 -27.37 5.80 18.39
CA THR A 167 -26.52 6.91 18.85
C THR A 167 -27.12 8.28 18.50
N THR A 168 -27.11 9.20 19.47
CA THR A 168 -27.56 10.59 19.32
C THR A 168 -26.35 11.52 19.26
N ASP A 169 -26.44 12.62 18.50
CA ASP A 169 -25.37 13.60 18.20
C ASP A 169 -24.40 13.27 17.05
N GLN A 170 -24.86 12.41 16.13
CA GLN A 170 -24.18 12.07 14.89
C GLN A 170 -24.15 13.24 13.90
N VAL A 171 -23.07 13.31 13.13
CA VAL A 171 -22.91 14.31 12.08
C VAL A 171 -22.48 13.63 10.79
N ASP A 172 -23.33 13.70 9.76
CA ASP A 172 -23.03 13.16 8.44
C ASP A 172 -21.85 13.90 7.80
N LYS A 173 -21.01 13.16 7.09
CA LYS A 173 -20.02 13.76 6.20
C LYS A 173 -20.77 14.46 5.06
N ILE A 174 -20.43 15.71 4.82
CA ILE A 174 -20.92 16.48 3.68
C ILE A 174 -19.72 16.97 2.87
N GLN A 175 -19.65 16.57 1.60
CA GLN A 175 -18.67 17.09 0.64
C GLN A 175 -19.38 17.97 -0.39
N ALA A 176 -18.80 19.13 -0.69
CA ALA A 176 -19.35 20.07 -1.67
C ALA A 176 -18.43 20.14 -2.90
N LEU A 177 -18.98 19.91 -4.09
CA LEU A 177 -18.26 19.92 -5.35
C LEU A 177 -18.78 21.07 -6.22
N LYS A 178 -17.87 21.75 -6.91
CA LYS A 178 -18.20 22.76 -7.93
C LYS A 178 -17.49 22.42 -9.21
N CYS A 179 -18.25 22.13 -10.26
CA CYS A 179 -17.72 21.90 -11.61
C CYS A 179 -18.05 23.08 -12.53
N THR A 180 -17.03 23.59 -13.23
CA THR A 180 -17.17 24.64 -14.25
C THR A 180 -16.70 24.09 -15.60
N ALA A 181 -17.64 23.79 -16.49
CA ALA A 181 -17.39 23.26 -17.84
C ALA A 181 -18.67 23.40 -18.69
N THR A 182 -18.53 23.37 -20.02
CA THR A 182 -19.66 23.35 -20.98
C THR A 182 -19.67 22.11 -21.87
N GLY A 183 -18.69 21.22 -21.71
CA GLY A 183 -18.59 19.98 -22.48
C GLY A 183 -17.66 18.95 -21.83
N GLY A 184 -17.63 17.76 -22.41
CA GLY A 184 -16.72 16.69 -22.00
C GLY A 184 -17.20 15.86 -20.82
N VAL A 185 -16.27 15.11 -20.23
CA VAL A 185 -16.50 14.19 -19.11
C VAL A 185 -15.48 14.40 -18.01
N PHE A 186 -15.85 14.07 -16.78
CA PHE A 186 -14.95 13.98 -15.64
C PHE A 186 -15.10 12.61 -14.98
N ARG A 187 -14.09 12.20 -14.20
CA ARG A 187 -14.21 11.03 -13.32
C ARG A 187 -14.01 11.47 -11.90
N LEU A 188 -14.76 10.85 -10.99
CA LEU A 188 -14.46 10.96 -9.57
C LEU A 188 -13.48 9.86 -9.19
N GLN A 189 -12.67 10.14 -8.19
CA GLN A 189 -11.79 9.17 -7.56
C GLN A 189 -12.10 9.16 -6.08
N TYR A 190 -12.27 7.96 -5.55
CA TYR A 190 -12.40 7.71 -4.13
C TYR A 190 -11.43 6.58 -3.78
N ARG A 191 -10.48 6.87 -2.89
CA ARG A 191 -9.38 5.94 -2.59
C ARG A 191 -8.65 5.53 -3.88
N THR A 192 -8.51 4.23 -4.12
CA THR A 192 -7.91 3.65 -5.33
C THR A 192 -8.89 3.47 -6.48
N SER A 193 -10.19 3.63 -6.22
CA SER A 193 -11.23 3.40 -7.22
C SER A 193 -11.46 4.67 -8.03
N THR A 194 -11.54 4.51 -9.35
CA THR A 194 -11.91 5.58 -10.28
C THR A 194 -13.28 5.27 -10.86
N SER A 195 -14.17 6.24 -10.87
CA SER A 195 -15.50 6.07 -11.43
C SER A 195 -15.48 5.88 -12.95
N THR A 196 -16.59 5.37 -13.48
CA THR A 196 -16.89 5.52 -14.90
C THR A 196 -16.99 6.99 -15.31
N ASP A 197 -16.95 7.27 -16.61
CA ASP A 197 -17.07 8.62 -17.17
C ASP A 197 -18.39 9.28 -16.74
N ILE A 198 -18.28 10.47 -16.15
CA ILE A 198 -19.41 11.30 -15.74
C ILE A 198 -19.49 12.47 -16.71
N PRO A 199 -20.57 12.57 -17.50
CA PRO A 199 -20.71 13.69 -18.43
C PRO A 199 -20.89 15.01 -17.68
N PHE A 200 -20.40 16.11 -18.26
CA PHE A 200 -20.51 17.45 -17.64
C PHE A 200 -21.96 17.83 -17.29
N ASN A 201 -22.93 17.31 -18.05
CA ASN A 201 -24.35 17.55 -17.86
C ASN A 201 -25.07 16.41 -17.09
N ALA A 202 -24.32 15.61 -16.33
CA ALA A 202 -24.88 14.52 -15.53
C ALA A 202 -25.99 15.03 -14.60
N ARG A 203 -27.06 14.23 -14.51
CA ARG A 203 -28.17 14.47 -13.58
C ARG A 203 -27.85 13.90 -12.20
N VAL A 204 -28.55 14.40 -11.20
CA VAL A 204 -28.45 13.94 -9.79
C VAL A 204 -28.55 12.41 -9.68
N SER A 205 -29.54 11.79 -10.34
CA SER A 205 -29.74 10.33 -10.27
C SER A 205 -28.59 9.54 -10.87
N ALA A 206 -28.01 10.02 -11.98
CA ALA A 206 -26.87 9.39 -12.62
C ALA A 206 -25.62 9.49 -11.72
N LEU A 207 -25.38 10.67 -11.14
CA LEU A 207 -24.25 10.87 -10.23
C LEU A 207 -24.37 10.00 -8.97
N ARG A 208 -25.56 9.96 -8.35
CA ARG A 208 -25.85 9.05 -7.21
C ARG A 208 -25.61 7.59 -7.59
N HIS A 209 -26.09 7.15 -8.75
CA HIS A 209 -25.88 5.79 -9.20
C HIS A 209 -24.40 5.45 -9.39
N ILE A 210 -23.62 6.35 -9.99
CA ILE A 210 -22.18 6.16 -10.20
C ILE A 210 -21.43 6.09 -8.87
N LEU A 211 -21.78 6.91 -7.88
CA LEU A 211 -21.18 6.83 -6.53
C LEU A 211 -21.42 5.45 -5.89
N LYS A 212 -22.63 4.90 -6.02
CA LYS A 212 -22.98 3.57 -5.50
C LYS A 212 -22.23 2.45 -6.22
N THR A 213 -22.21 2.47 -7.55
CA THR A 213 -21.65 1.36 -8.34
C THR A 213 -20.13 1.40 -8.46
N SER A 214 -19.53 2.59 -8.47
CA SER A 214 -18.08 2.73 -8.63
C SER A 214 -17.31 2.64 -7.31
N PHE A 215 -17.93 3.05 -6.19
CA PHE A 215 -17.24 3.16 -4.90
C PHE A 215 -17.88 2.33 -3.78
N GLY A 216 -19.07 1.76 -4.02
CA GLY A 216 -19.75 0.93 -3.03
C GLY A 216 -20.42 1.71 -1.89
N PHE A 217 -20.57 3.04 -2.00
CA PHE A 217 -21.25 3.84 -0.98
C PHE A 217 -22.69 3.38 -0.78
N GLU A 218 -23.09 3.28 0.49
CA GLU A 218 -24.43 2.88 0.87
C GLU A 218 -25.36 4.09 0.88
N ASP A 219 -26.13 4.19 -0.20
CA ASP A 219 -27.15 5.20 -0.43
C ASP A 219 -26.74 6.68 -0.24
N PRO A 220 -25.70 7.16 -0.97
CA PRO A 220 -25.31 8.57 -0.91
C PRO A 220 -26.43 9.48 -1.40
N VAL A 221 -26.63 10.58 -0.69
CA VAL A 221 -27.60 11.62 -1.05
C VAL A 221 -26.88 12.70 -1.84
N VAL A 222 -27.32 12.94 -3.08
CA VAL A 222 -26.75 13.96 -3.96
C VAL A 222 -27.80 15.03 -4.21
N THR A 223 -27.45 16.30 -4.03
CA THR A 223 -28.32 17.44 -4.35
C THR A 223 -27.55 18.51 -5.12
N TYR A 224 -28.27 19.24 -5.99
CA TYR A 224 -27.74 20.35 -6.78
C TYR A 224 -28.35 21.64 -6.26
N SER A 225 -27.52 22.65 -5.96
CA SER A 225 -27.99 23.94 -5.47
C SER A 225 -28.75 24.73 -6.55
N SER A 226 -28.46 24.49 -7.83
CA SER A 226 -29.20 25.09 -8.94
C SER A 226 -29.08 24.26 -10.24
N GLY A 227 -30.07 24.36 -11.11
CA GLY A 227 -30.07 23.66 -12.40
C GLY A 227 -30.26 22.14 -12.29
N THR A 228 -29.96 21.43 -13.38
CA THR A 228 -30.17 19.97 -13.51
C THR A 228 -28.91 19.22 -13.98
N GLN A 229 -27.79 19.93 -14.08
CA GLN A 229 -26.53 19.46 -14.68
C GLN A 229 -25.39 19.64 -13.68
N ALA A 230 -24.46 18.68 -13.65
CA ALA A 230 -23.33 18.68 -12.72
C ALA A 230 -22.40 19.90 -12.87
N CYS A 231 -22.11 20.32 -14.10
CA CYS A 231 -21.23 21.45 -14.38
C CYS A 231 -22.00 22.67 -14.89
N THR A 232 -21.51 23.86 -14.54
CA THR A 232 -22.04 25.13 -15.04
C THR A 232 -21.05 25.83 -15.96
N ALA A 233 -21.55 26.62 -16.91
CA ALA A 233 -20.69 27.42 -17.78
C ALA A 233 -19.87 28.45 -16.97
N PRO A 234 -18.64 28.80 -17.40
CA PRO A 234 -17.87 29.87 -16.78
C PRO A 234 -18.66 31.17 -16.70
N ALA A 235 -18.48 31.91 -15.59
CA ALA A 235 -19.19 33.15 -15.27
C ALA A 235 -20.73 33.04 -15.09
N SER A 236 -21.31 31.83 -15.09
CA SER A 236 -22.70 31.60 -14.68
C SER A 236 -22.82 31.40 -13.16
N PRO A 237 -24.02 31.58 -12.56
CA PRO A 237 -24.27 31.16 -11.19
C PRO A 237 -23.85 29.69 -10.99
N ALA A 238 -23.06 29.44 -9.95
CA ALA A 238 -22.48 28.11 -9.73
C ALA A 238 -23.55 27.12 -9.27
N ASN A 239 -23.56 25.93 -9.88
CA ASN A 239 -24.22 24.77 -9.29
C ASN A 239 -23.25 24.11 -8.30
N ILE A 240 -23.67 23.99 -7.05
CA ILE A 240 -22.95 23.27 -6.02
C ILE A 240 -23.59 21.89 -5.88
N ILE A 241 -22.78 20.87 -6.11
CA ILE A 241 -23.15 19.48 -5.89
C ILE A 241 -22.84 19.17 -4.43
N THR A 242 -23.86 18.87 -3.64
CA THR A 242 -23.69 18.40 -2.27
C THR A 242 -23.83 16.89 -2.26
N VAL A 243 -22.81 16.21 -1.75
CA VAL A 243 -22.81 14.77 -1.51
C VAL A 243 -22.82 14.57 0.00
N THR A 244 -23.91 14.04 0.52
CA THR A 244 -24.08 13.66 1.92
C THR A 244 -24.00 12.14 2.02
N PHE A 245 -23.30 11.66 3.03
CA PHE A 245 -23.10 10.25 3.29
C PHE A 245 -23.83 9.88 4.59
N PRO A 246 -25.11 9.47 4.50
CA PRO A 246 -25.94 9.23 5.68
C PRO A 246 -25.78 7.83 6.28
N VAL A 247 -25.16 6.89 5.56
CA VAL A 247 -24.95 5.50 6.05
C VAL A 247 -23.46 5.20 6.22
N ASP A 248 -22.62 5.72 5.31
CA ASP A 248 -21.17 5.65 5.46
C ASP A 248 -20.72 6.67 6.53
N HIS A 249 -20.87 6.33 7.80
CA HIS A 249 -20.56 7.26 8.90
C HIS A 249 -19.04 7.40 9.15
N GLY A 250 -18.66 8.51 9.78
CA GLY A 250 -17.26 8.84 10.10
C GLY A 250 -16.61 9.77 9.09
N ASP A 251 -15.31 10.01 9.25
CA ASP A 251 -14.58 10.95 8.40
C ASP A 251 -14.19 10.29 7.06
N ILE A 252 -15.12 10.31 6.10
CA ILE A 252 -14.85 9.84 4.74
C ILE A 252 -13.83 10.78 4.07
N PRO A 253 -12.74 10.24 3.50
CA PRO A 253 -11.78 11.03 2.75
C PRO A 253 -12.43 11.85 1.62
N PRO A 254 -11.88 13.04 1.29
CA PRO A 254 -12.41 13.86 0.21
C PRO A 254 -12.34 13.12 -1.12
N LEU A 255 -13.42 13.20 -1.90
CA LEU A 255 -13.43 12.82 -3.30
C LEU A 255 -12.38 13.63 -4.07
N ARG A 256 -11.86 13.07 -5.15
CA ARG A 256 -10.98 13.76 -6.10
C ARG A 256 -11.60 13.73 -7.48
N ALA A 257 -11.22 14.68 -8.34
CA ALA A 257 -11.76 14.77 -9.70
C ALA A 257 -10.63 14.72 -10.73
N VAL A 258 -10.79 13.85 -11.72
CA VAL A 258 -9.98 13.83 -12.93
C VAL A 258 -10.74 14.61 -14.00
N THR A 259 -10.21 15.77 -14.37
CA THR A 259 -10.91 16.76 -15.21
C THR A 259 -10.25 16.97 -16.57
N THR A 260 -9.30 16.11 -16.95
CA THR A 260 -8.50 16.23 -18.19
C THR A 260 -9.33 16.18 -19.47
N SER A 261 -10.53 15.60 -19.41
CA SER A 261 -11.47 15.48 -20.53
C SER A 261 -12.64 16.45 -20.48
N LEU A 262 -12.67 17.39 -19.52
CA LEU A 262 -13.65 18.48 -19.49
C LEU A 262 -13.23 19.59 -20.45
N THR A 263 -14.22 20.19 -21.11
CA THR A 263 -14.00 21.29 -22.05
C THR A 263 -14.90 22.48 -21.73
N SER A 264 -14.48 23.67 -22.17
CA SER A 264 -15.32 24.86 -22.09
C SER A 264 -15.25 25.74 -23.35
N THR A 265 -16.40 26.12 -23.90
CA THR A 265 -16.54 27.19 -24.88
C THR A 265 -16.59 28.55 -24.17
N GLY A 266 -15.42 29.08 -23.82
CA GLY A 266 -15.24 30.37 -23.15
C GLY A 266 -14.94 30.24 -21.66
N GLY A 267 -13.77 30.70 -21.24
CA GLY A 267 -13.29 30.61 -19.85
C GLY A 267 -12.54 29.31 -19.50
N ALA A 268 -11.95 29.28 -18.30
CA ALA A 268 -11.18 28.13 -17.82
C ALA A 268 -12.10 27.05 -17.23
N VAL A 269 -11.78 25.78 -17.52
CA VAL A 269 -12.35 24.63 -16.82
C VAL A 269 -11.82 24.62 -15.39
N SER A 270 -12.70 24.39 -14.42
CA SER A 270 -12.30 24.24 -13.02
C SER A 270 -13.17 23.23 -12.30
N PHE A 271 -12.57 22.49 -11.37
CA PHE A 271 -13.28 21.61 -10.46
C PHE A 271 -12.73 21.82 -9.07
N VAL A 272 -13.59 22.14 -8.12
CA VAL A 272 -13.21 22.42 -6.74
C VAL A 272 -14.02 21.52 -5.81
N ILE A 273 -13.35 20.97 -4.80
CA ILE A 273 -13.93 20.10 -3.79
C ILE A 273 -13.68 20.75 -2.43
N ALA A 274 -14.73 20.91 -1.64
CA ALA A 274 -14.66 21.35 -0.26
C ALA A 274 -14.92 20.20 0.68
N ASP A 275 -14.09 20.15 1.72
CA ASP A 275 -14.07 19.15 2.76
C ASP A 275 -13.76 19.81 4.11
N ASN A 276 -14.11 19.14 5.21
CA ASN A 276 -13.72 19.52 6.58
C ASN A 276 -14.03 20.97 6.98
N GLY A 277 -15.25 21.45 6.67
CA GLY A 277 -15.72 22.77 7.11
C GLY A 277 -15.47 23.90 6.11
N VAL A 278 -14.82 23.62 4.97
CA VAL A 278 -14.64 24.56 3.87
C VAL A 278 -15.98 24.83 3.18
N THR A 279 -16.24 26.09 2.82
CA THR A 279 -17.49 26.52 2.17
C THR A 279 -17.26 26.82 0.69
N ILE A 280 -18.13 26.30 -0.19
CA ILE A 280 -18.16 26.66 -1.62
C ILE A 280 -19.59 27.04 -1.99
N GLY A 281 -19.75 28.23 -2.59
CA GLY A 281 -21.04 28.69 -3.12
C GLY A 281 -22.17 28.73 -2.08
N GLY A 282 -21.84 28.99 -0.82
CA GLY A 282 -22.79 29.03 0.30
C GLY A 282 -23.06 27.68 0.97
N VAL A 283 -22.58 26.57 0.42
CA VAL A 283 -22.66 25.24 1.06
C VAL A 283 -21.40 24.99 1.87
N ARG A 284 -21.56 24.73 3.16
CA ARG A 284 -20.47 24.37 4.08
C ARG A 284 -20.30 22.85 4.08
N SER A 285 -19.12 22.36 3.70
CA SER A 285 -18.75 20.96 3.89
C SER A 285 -18.65 20.63 5.38
N GLN A 286 -18.79 19.36 5.73
CA GLN A 286 -18.85 18.93 7.11
C GLN A 286 -17.98 17.68 7.28
N GLN A 287 -17.14 17.70 8.31
CA GLN A 287 -16.43 16.51 8.74
C GLN A 287 -17.43 15.56 9.38
N GLY A 288 -17.43 14.30 8.96
CA GLY A 288 -18.27 13.28 9.55
C GLY A 288 -17.71 12.90 10.91
N TYR A 289 -18.57 12.80 11.92
CA TYR A 289 -18.18 12.38 13.26
C TYR A 289 -18.96 11.12 13.63
N LEU A 290 -18.23 10.08 14.00
CA LEU A 290 -18.77 8.84 14.55
C LEU A 290 -18.30 8.73 16.00
N HIS A 291 -19.24 8.62 16.93
CA HIS A 291 -18.92 8.28 18.31
C HIS A 291 -18.58 6.79 18.36
N VAL A 292 -17.29 6.44 18.26
CA VAL A 292 -16.85 5.04 18.27
C VAL A 292 -17.14 4.42 19.63
N LEU A 293 -18.30 3.77 19.78
CA LEU A 293 -18.45 2.74 20.80
C LEU A 293 -17.73 1.50 20.28
N VAL A 294 -16.62 1.22 20.96
CA VAL A 294 -15.79 0.02 20.88
C VAL A 294 -16.63 -1.21 20.55
N ARG A 295 -16.15 -2.02 19.59
CA ARG A 295 -16.65 -3.37 19.26
C ARG A 295 -17.19 -4.05 20.53
N VAL A 296 -18.51 -4.26 20.60
CA VAL A 296 -19.05 -5.23 21.56
C VAL A 296 -18.60 -6.60 21.02
N TRP A 297 -17.83 -7.29 21.86
CA TRP A 297 -17.22 -8.59 21.62
C TRP A 297 -18.25 -9.68 21.37
#